data_AF-A0A9E5QJ36-F1
#
_entry.id   AF-A0A9E5QJ36-F1
#
_cell.length_a   1.000
_cell.length_b   1.000
_cell.length_c   1.000
_cell.angle_alpha   90.00
_cell.angle_beta   90.00
_cell.angle_gamma   90.00
#
_symmetry.space_group_name_H-M   'P 1'
#
loop_
_entity.id
_entity.type
_entity.pdbx_description
1 polymer ?
#
loop_
_entity_poly.entity_id
_entity_poly.type
_entity_poly.pdbx_seq_one_letter_code
_entity_poly.pdbx_strand_id
1 'polypeptide(L)'
;MQRLTRQYFVIMFSMFLSILFFKSYAYAQNAAWVDTQLPGAFPSMYHYGLGETCMIFVDDTSSAVYAFDIYNGDWEVLLVPTKLDWEDAESDGNVAMAYNDSIIVGYSALTHSFDALVYSGGILNISNAYGCMDNFAYFVTDFLFYVFDAEDGQWRTFSYTPPGTAPWGGGVRGKGDYIYLDLWIQNSPPHTMAAYSLHTKTFDELTESNVYGHEEYDHGFTFFRSNATPYLCGG
;
A
#
# COMPACT_ATOMS: atom_id res chain seq x y z
N MET A 1 -29.24 54.82 -1.97
CA MET A 1 -30.13 53.64 -2.05
C MET A 1 -29.64 52.60 -3.07
N GLN A 2 -29.22 52.97 -4.29
CA GLN A 2 -28.73 52.03 -5.33
C GLN A 2 -27.42 51.26 -5.02
N ARG A 3 -26.53 51.77 -4.15
CA ARG A 3 -25.29 51.06 -3.78
C ARG A 3 -25.53 49.88 -2.84
N LEU A 4 -26.50 49.99 -1.93
CA LEU A 4 -26.84 48.93 -0.98
C LEU A 4 -27.45 47.73 -1.69
N THR A 5 -28.36 47.93 -2.64
CA THR A 5 -28.98 46.84 -3.42
C THR A 5 -27.98 46.04 -4.25
N ARG A 6 -26.92 46.69 -4.77
CA ARG A 6 -25.87 46.00 -5.53
C ARG A 6 -24.96 45.14 -4.63
N GLN A 7 -24.68 45.57 -3.40
CA GLN A 7 -23.91 44.80 -2.43
C GLN A 7 -24.67 43.54 -1.96
N TYR A 8 -25.96 43.66 -1.67
CA TYR A 8 -26.78 42.50 -1.27
C TYR A 8 -26.89 41.45 -2.38
N PHE A 9 -26.98 41.88 -3.64
CA PHE A 9 -27.03 40.97 -4.78
C PHE A 9 -25.72 40.18 -4.96
N VAL A 10 -24.57 40.84 -4.82
CA VAL A 10 -23.26 40.17 -4.91
C VAL A 10 -23.07 39.18 -3.76
N ILE A 11 -23.41 39.56 -2.52
CA ILE A 11 -23.28 38.68 -1.35
C ILE A 11 -24.19 37.45 -1.49
N MET A 12 -25.45 37.63 -1.91
CA MET A 12 -26.34 36.48 -2.14
C MET A 12 -25.88 35.59 -3.28
N PHE A 13 -25.36 36.17 -4.38
CA PHE A 13 -24.85 35.39 -5.50
C PHE A 13 -23.59 34.60 -5.11
N SER A 14 -22.68 35.20 -4.33
CA SER A 14 -21.51 34.52 -3.76
C SER A 14 -21.90 33.37 -2.83
N MET A 15 -22.90 33.58 -1.96
CA MET A 15 -23.42 32.53 -1.08
C MET A 15 -24.07 31.39 -1.87
N PHE A 16 -24.88 31.71 -2.87
CA PHE A 16 -25.53 30.71 -3.72
C PHE A 16 -24.51 29.91 -4.56
N LEU A 17 -23.47 30.59 -5.06
CA LEU A 17 -22.37 29.97 -5.80
C LEU A 17 -21.55 29.05 -4.88
N SER A 18 -21.23 29.48 -3.65
CA SER A 18 -20.57 28.60 -2.68
C SER A 18 -21.41 27.37 -2.33
N ILE A 19 -22.73 27.52 -2.14
CA ILE A 19 -23.62 26.38 -1.83
C ILE A 19 -23.69 25.38 -3.01
N LEU A 20 -23.59 25.86 -4.25
CA LEU A 20 -23.54 25.00 -5.44
C LEU A 20 -22.19 24.28 -5.59
N PHE A 21 -21.07 24.89 -5.19
CA PHE A 21 -19.74 24.27 -5.23
C PHE A 21 -19.40 23.42 -4.00
N PHE A 22 -20.10 23.57 -2.88
CA PHE A 22 -19.91 22.74 -1.67
C PHE A 22 -20.65 21.39 -1.72
N LYS A 23 -21.47 21.13 -2.75
CA LYS A 23 -22.14 19.83 -2.90
C LYS A 23 -21.22 18.69 -3.35
N SER A 24 -19.97 18.96 -3.72
CA SER A 24 -19.10 17.97 -4.38
C SER A 24 -18.04 17.29 -3.51
N TYR A 25 -17.94 17.56 -2.20
CA TYR A 25 -16.81 17.02 -1.41
C TYR A 25 -17.18 16.62 0.03
N ALA A 26 -18.23 15.81 0.19
CA ALA A 26 -18.55 15.17 1.47
C ALA A 26 -18.84 13.68 1.28
N TYR A 27 -17.90 12.95 0.66
CA TYR A 27 -18.02 11.49 0.50
C TYR A 27 -17.83 10.73 1.83
N ALA A 28 -17.14 11.32 2.82
CA ALA A 28 -16.91 10.69 4.13
C ALA A 28 -18.10 10.77 5.12
N GLN A 29 -19.25 11.31 4.73
CA GLN A 29 -20.44 11.40 5.61
C GLN A 29 -21.74 10.98 4.91
N ASN A 30 -21.66 10.13 3.88
CA ASN A 30 -22.87 9.45 3.46
C ASN A 30 -23.18 8.39 4.52
N ALA A 31 -24.11 8.68 5.44
CA ALA A 31 -24.65 7.74 6.42
C ALA A 31 -25.50 6.63 5.76
N ALA A 32 -25.22 6.33 4.49
CA ALA A 32 -25.77 5.21 3.77
C ALA A 32 -25.02 3.97 4.28
N TRP A 33 -25.71 3.19 5.11
CA TRP A 33 -25.36 1.79 5.26
C TRP A 33 -25.44 1.17 3.87
N VAL A 34 -24.28 0.82 3.31
CA VAL A 34 -24.22 0.07 2.05
C VAL A 34 -24.36 -1.40 2.45
N ASP A 35 -25.48 -2.00 2.04
CA ASP A 35 -25.67 -3.44 2.15
C ASP A 35 -25.19 -4.06 0.85
N THR A 36 -24.23 -4.98 0.97
CA THR A 36 -23.79 -5.78 -0.17
C THR A 36 -24.17 -7.21 0.06
N GLN A 37 -25.08 -7.63 -0.80
CA GLN A 37 -25.33 -9.03 -0.99
C GLN A 37 -24.26 -9.58 -1.93
N LEU A 38 -23.28 -10.27 -1.36
CA LEU A 38 -22.36 -11.10 -2.16
C LEU A 38 -23.19 -12.00 -3.08
N PRO A 39 -22.74 -12.24 -4.33
CA PRO A 39 -23.47 -13.09 -5.24
C PRO A 39 -23.43 -14.54 -4.75
N GLY A 40 -24.44 -14.95 -3.98
CA GLY A 40 -24.59 -16.31 -3.48
C GLY A 40 -24.73 -16.37 -1.96
N ALA A 41 -24.52 -17.58 -1.43
CA ALA A 41 -24.41 -17.78 0.01
C ALA A 41 -23.06 -17.27 0.50
N PHE A 42 -23.02 -16.75 1.72
CA PHE A 42 -21.74 -16.38 2.35
C PHE A 42 -20.84 -17.62 2.46
N PRO A 43 -19.58 -17.56 2.02
CA PRO A 43 -18.70 -18.71 1.97
C PRO A 43 -18.25 -19.15 3.37
N SER A 44 -17.89 -20.42 3.50
CA SER A 44 -17.39 -20.98 4.77
C SER A 44 -15.92 -20.67 5.04
N MET A 45 -15.14 -20.41 3.99
CA MET A 45 -13.71 -20.06 4.06
C MET A 45 -13.50 -18.84 3.18
N TYR A 46 -12.87 -17.81 3.74
CA TYR A 46 -12.73 -16.50 3.13
C TYR A 46 -11.64 -15.71 3.84
N HIS A 47 -11.08 -14.75 3.12
CA HIS A 47 -10.13 -13.78 3.64
C HIS A 47 -10.64 -12.37 3.35
N TYR A 48 -10.35 -11.44 4.26
CA TYR A 48 -10.71 -10.05 4.07
C TYR A 48 -9.73 -9.12 4.78
N GLY A 49 -9.47 -7.97 4.16
CA GLY A 49 -8.73 -6.87 4.74
C GLY A 49 -9.66 -5.66 4.93
N LEU A 50 -9.54 -4.96 6.05
CA LEU A 50 -10.30 -3.74 6.35
C LEU A 50 -9.34 -2.56 6.57
N GLY A 51 -9.23 -1.69 5.58
CA GLY A 51 -8.44 -0.46 5.67
C GLY A 51 -9.29 0.76 6.01
N GLU A 52 -8.67 1.94 5.95
CA GLU A 52 -9.34 3.21 6.28
C GLU A 52 -10.38 3.61 5.24
N THR A 53 -10.07 3.39 3.95
CA THR A 53 -10.90 3.88 2.84
C THR A 53 -11.39 2.78 1.90
N CYS A 54 -10.86 1.58 2.03
CA CYS A 54 -11.32 0.42 1.26
C CYS A 54 -11.24 -0.87 2.07
N MET A 55 -11.89 -1.90 1.54
CA MET A 55 -11.76 -3.28 2.00
C MET A 55 -11.65 -4.21 0.80
N ILE A 56 -11.07 -5.38 1.01
CA ILE A 56 -11.02 -6.46 0.04
C ILE A 56 -11.57 -7.74 0.66
N PHE A 57 -12.24 -8.54 -0.14
CA PHE A 57 -12.84 -9.80 0.26
C PHE A 57 -12.65 -10.84 -0.83
N VAL A 58 -12.24 -12.04 -0.42
CA VAL A 58 -12.02 -13.18 -1.30
C VAL A 58 -12.60 -14.45 -0.69
N ASP A 59 -13.16 -15.30 -1.54
CA ASP A 59 -13.67 -16.64 -1.23
C ASP A 59 -12.71 -17.66 -1.83
N ASP A 60 -12.23 -18.60 -1.03
CA ASP A 60 -11.25 -19.62 -1.44
C ASP A 60 -11.76 -20.47 -2.61
N THR A 61 -13.08 -20.60 -2.74
CA THR A 61 -13.70 -21.39 -3.80
C THR A 61 -13.97 -20.61 -5.09
N SER A 62 -13.65 -19.30 -5.11
CA SER A 62 -14.00 -18.36 -6.16
C SER A 62 -12.80 -17.70 -6.81
N SER A 63 -12.90 -17.47 -8.12
CA SER A 63 -11.95 -16.63 -8.87
C SER A 63 -12.28 -15.14 -8.78
N ALA A 64 -13.31 -14.76 -8.03
CA ALA A 64 -13.74 -13.37 -7.89
C ALA A 64 -13.10 -12.73 -6.67
N VAL A 65 -12.48 -11.57 -6.89
CA VAL A 65 -11.94 -10.69 -5.86
C VAL A 65 -12.85 -9.48 -5.78
N TYR A 66 -13.36 -9.19 -4.59
CA TYR A 66 -14.28 -8.10 -4.34
C TYR A 66 -13.55 -7.00 -3.57
N ALA A 67 -13.70 -5.75 -3.98
CA ALA A 67 -13.23 -4.61 -3.22
C ALA A 67 -14.36 -3.59 -3.07
N PHE A 68 -14.40 -2.92 -1.93
CA PHE A 68 -15.30 -1.81 -1.69
C PHE A 68 -14.47 -0.61 -1.29
N ASP A 69 -14.80 0.56 -1.83
CA ASP A 69 -14.17 1.81 -1.43
C ASP A 69 -15.23 2.84 -1.00
N ILE A 70 -14.91 3.62 0.04
CA ILE A 70 -15.84 4.58 0.63
C ILE A 70 -16.10 5.79 -0.25
N TYR A 71 -15.25 6.03 -1.25
CA TYR A 71 -15.33 7.20 -2.11
C TYR A 71 -16.38 7.00 -3.20
N ASN A 72 -16.45 5.81 -3.82
CA ASN A 72 -17.53 5.41 -4.72
C ASN A 72 -18.74 4.88 -3.96
N GLY A 73 -18.52 4.25 -2.80
CA GLY A 73 -19.59 3.60 -2.04
C GLY A 73 -20.22 2.42 -2.79
N ASP A 74 -19.45 1.74 -3.65
CA ASP A 74 -19.87 0.59 -4.43
C ASP A 74 -18.80 -0.52 -4.40
N TRP A 75 -19.20 -1.72 -4.80
CA TRP A 75 -18.32 -2.88 -4.90
C TRP A 75 -17.79 -3.04 -6.31
N GLU A 76 -16.48 -3.15 -6.41
CA GLU A 76 -15.77 -3.52 -7.62
C GLU A 76 -15.41 -5.00 -7.58
N VAL A 77 -15.36 -5.63 -8.76
CA VAL A 77 -15.07 -7.06 -8.88
C VAL A 77 -14.02 -7.31 -9.96
N LEU A 78 -12.97 -8.05 -9.60
CA LEU A 78 -12.01 -8.61 -10.53
C LEU A 78 -12.18 -10.13 -10.62
N LEU A 79 -12.17 -10.67 -11.84
CA LEU A 79 -12.04 -12.11 -12.07
C LEU A 79 -10.58 -12.44 -12.37
N VAL A 80 -9.95 -13.23 -11.50
CA VAL A 80 -8.58 -13.72 -11.70
C VAL A 80 -8.56 -15.05 -12.45
N PRO A 81 -7.48 -15.41 -13.17
CA PRO A 81 -7.42 -16.62 -13.99
C PRO A 81 -7.25 -17.92 -13.18
N THR A 82 -7.34 -17.86 -11.84
CA THR A 82 -7.10 -18.98 -10.93
C THR A 82 -8.29 -19.20 -10.00
N LYS A 83 -8.39 -20.42 -9.47
CA LYS A 83 -9.33 -20.83 -8.41
C LYS A 83 -8.59 -21.52 -7.27
N LEU A 84 -7.30 -21.20 -7.12
CA LEU A 84 -6.55 -21.62 -5.95
C LEU A 84 -7.13 -20.91 -4.73
N ASP A 85 -7.12 -21.63 -3.61
CA ASP A 85 -7.51 -21.09 -2.31
C ASP A 85 -6.68 -19.83 -2.03
N TRP A 86 -7.32 -18.81 -1.44
CA TRP A 86 -6.61 -17.60 -1.07
C TRP A 86 -5.81 -17.87 0.21
N GLU A 87 -4.67 -17.21 0.34
CA GLU A 87 -3.79 -17.39 1.50
C GLU A 87 -4.02 -16.26 2.51
N ASP A 88 -4.16 -15.04 2.02
CA ASP A 88 -4.43 -13.89 2.88
C ASP A 88 -5.04 -12.70 2.13
N ALA A 89 -5.54 -11.74 2.91
CA ALA A 89 -6.04 -10.47 2.45
C ALA A 89 -5.76 -9.35 3.48
N GLU A 90 -5.21 -8.25 3.01
CA GLU A 90 -4.77 -7.12 3.83
C GLU A 90 -5.29 -5.80 3.25
N SER A 91 -5.48 -4.79 4.09
CA SER A 91 -5.86 -3.46 3.63
C SER A 91 -5.45 -2.40 4.64
N ASP A 92 -4.96 -1.27 4.12
CA ASP A 92 -4.61 -0.09 4.91
C ASP A 92 -4.67 1.16 4.03
N GLY A 93 -5.00 2.30 4.63
CA GLY A 93 -5.14 3.58 3.93
C GLY A 93 -6.04 3.49 2.69
N ASN A 94 -5.45 3.72 1.51
CA ASN A 94 -6.07 3.75 0.19
C ASN A 94 -5.86 2.48 -0.64
N VAL A 95 -5.32 1.41 -0.04
CA VAL A 95 -5.05 0.17 -0.75
C VAL A 95 -5.63 -1.05 -0.04
N ALA A 96 -5.90 -2.07 -0.84
CA ALA A 96 -6.16 -3.41 -0.35
C ALA A 96 -5.47 -4.43 -1.25
N MET A 97 -5.07 -5.56 -0.69
CA MET A 97 -4.44 -6.64 -1.43
C MET A 97 -4.94 -8.00 -0.98
N ALA A 98 -4.91 -8.96 -1.90
CA ALA A 98 -5.11 -10.37 -1.59
C ALA A 98 -4.13 -11.18 -2.43
N TYR A 99 -3.74 -12.35 -1.93
CA TYR A 99 -2.87 -13.24 -2.68
C TYR A 99 -3.17 -14.71 -2.41
N ASN A 100 -2.76 -15.54 -3.35
CA ASN A 100 -2.64 -16.99 -3.18
C ASN A 100 -1.25 -17.44 -3.64
N ASP A 101 -1.02 -18.74 -3.78
CA ASP A 101 0.25 -19.32 -4.24
C ASP A 101 0.74 -18.91 -5.65
N SER A 102 0.00 -18.10 -6.40
CA SER A 102 0.35 -17.77 -7.79
C SER A 102 0.10 -16.33 -8.20
N ILE A 103 -0.90 -15.65 -7.63
CA ILE A 103 -1.28 -14.30 -8.02
C ILE A 103 -1.30 -13.39 -6.80
N ILE A 104 -0.83 -12.16 -6.99
CA ILE A 104 -1.11 -11.05 -6.09
C ILE A 104 -2.07 -10.09 -6.77
N VAL A 105 -3.05 -9.60 -6.02
CA VAL A 105 -4.05 -8.64 -6.46
C VAL A 105 -3.95 -7.42 -5.58
N GLY A 106 -3.95 -6.24 -6.19
CA GLY A 106 -3.97 -4.95 -5.52
C GLY A 106 -5.18 -4.16 -5.99
N TYR A 107 -5.78 -3.40 -5.09
CA TYR A 107 -6.87 -2.49 -5.36
C TYR A 107 -6.53 -1.10 -4.81
N SER A 108 -6.82 -0.06 -5.60
CA SER A 108 -6.66 1.33 -5.17
C SER A 108 -8.02 2.01 -5.03
N ALA A 109 -8.27 2.55 -3.84
CA ALA A 109 -9.42 3.42 -3.58
C ALA A 109 -9.30 4.78 -4.29
N LEU A 110 -8.10 5.20 -4.69
CA LEU A 110 -7.88 6.49 -5.38
C LEU A 110 -8.24 6.41 -6.86
N THR A 111 -7.95 5.27 -7.50
CA THR A 111 -8.22 5.06 -8.92
C THR A 111 -9.44 4.18 -9.18
N HIS A 112 -10.00 3.57 -8.13
CA HIS A 112 -11.12 2.64 -8.18
C HIS A 112 -10.86 1.46 -9.12
N SER A 113 -9.64 0.95 -9.10
CA SER A 113 -9.21 -0.07 -10.05
C SER A 113 -8.37 -1.15 -9.37
N PHE A 114 -8.50 -2.35 -9.91
CA PHE A 114 -7.61 -3.45 -9.61
C PHE A 114 -6.41 -3.49 -10.54
N ASP A 115 -5.32 -4.04 -10.04
CA ASP A 115 -4.26 -4.66 -10.85
C ASP A 115 -3.87 -6.00 -10.23
N ALA A 116 -3.44 -6.93 -11.07
CA ALA A 116 -3.07 -8.26 -10.65
C ALA A 116 -1.90 -8.80 -11.46
N LEU A 117 -0.97 -9.48 -10.80
CA LEU A 117 0.16 -10.11 -11.46
C LEU A 117 0.46 -11.49 -10.92
N VAL A 118 1.01 -12.34 -11.78
CA VAL A 118 1.62 -13.61 -11.37
C VAL A 118 2.99 -13.31 -10.79
N TYR A 119 3.23 -13.69 -9.54
CA TYR A 119 4.51 -13.46 -8.89
C TYR A 119 5.44 -14.67 -9.01
N SER A 120 6.71 -14.48 -8.63
CA SER A 120 7.73 -15.52 -8.68
C SER A 120 8.56 -15.53 -7.40
N GLY A 121 8.97 -16.74 -6.99
CA GLY A 121 9.71 -16.99 -5.75
C GLY A 121 8.79 -17.44 -4.61
N GLY A 122 9.39 -17.94 -3.53
CA GLY A 122 8.67 -18.20 -2.29
C GLY A 122 8.50 -16.90 -1.49
N ILE A 123 7.41 -16.78 -0.73
CA ILE A 123 7.22 -15.66 0.20
C ILE A 123 8.38 -15.67 1.19
N LEU A 124 9.00 -14.50 1.35
CA LEU A 124 10.17 -14.41 2.19
C LEU A 124 9.81 -14.62 3.67
N ASN A 125 10.55 -15.46 4.38
CA ASN A 125 10.32 -15.71 5.80
C ASN A 125 10.96 -14.62 6.69
N ILE A 126 10.38 -13.42 6.67
CA ILE A 126 10.72 -12.26 7.51
C ILE A 126 9.47 -11.70 8.18
N SER A 127 9.64 -10.81 9.16
CA SER A 127 8.49 -10.05 9.68
C SER A 127 7.95 -9.15 8.58
N ASN A 128 6.64 -9.24 8.33
CA ASN A 128 5.93 -8.41 7.36
C ASN A 128 6.50 -8.53 5.94
N ALA A 129 6.48 -9.75 5.39
CA ALA A 129 6.86 -9.98 3.99
C ALA A 129 5.78 -9.50 2.99
N TYR A 130 4.57 -9.26 3.46
CA TYR A 130 3.47 -8.68 2.71
C TYR A 130 2.64 -7.76 3.60
N GLY A 131 1.80 -6.93 2.98
CA GLY A 131 0.87 -6.05 3.71
C GLY A 131 0.54 -4.76 2.96
N CYS A 132 -0.17 -3.88 3.64
CA CYS A 132 -0.57 -2.56 3.15
C CYS A 132 -0.06 -1.46 4.07
N MET A 133 0.18 -0.27 3.52
CA MET A 133 0.58 0.97 4.23
C MET A 133 0.12 2.18 3.43
N ASP A 134 -0.72 3.06 3.99
CA ASP A 134 -1.21 4.33 3.38
C ASP A 134 -1.56 4.24 1.87
N ASN A 135 -0.57 4.35 0.98
CA ASN A 135 -0.70 4.34 -0.49
C ASN A 135 0.05 3.18 -1.18
N PHE A 136 0.44 2.15 -0.43
CA PHE A 136 1.21 1.02 -0.90
C PHE A 136 0.61 -0.31 -0.45
N ALA A 137 0.51 -1.27 -1.36
CA ALA A 137 0.55 -2.67 -0.95
C ALA A 137 1.91 -3.26 -1.33
N TYR A 138 2.39 -4.24 -0.58
CA TYR A 138 3.69 -4.84 -0.83
C TYR A 138 3.67 -6.35 -0.65
N PHE A 139 4.58 -7.00 -1.38
CA PHE A 139 4.78 -8.43 -1.32
C PHE A 139 6.23 -8.74 -1.63
N VAL A 140 6.89 -9.55 -0.80
CA VAL A 140 8.33 -9.84 -0.88
C VAL A 140 8.53 -11.33 -1.03
N THR A 141 9.22 -11.71 -2.09
CA THR A 141 9.67 -13.08 -2.32
C THR A 141 11.17 -13.18 -2.15
N ASP A 142 11.74 -14.38 -2.27
CA ASP A 142 13.17 -14.65 -2.12
C ASP A 142 14.11 -13.70 -2.93
N PHE A 143 13.63 -13.13 -4.04
CA PHE A 143 14.41 -12.29 -4.95
C PHE A 143 13.66 -11.10 -5.56
N LEU A 144 12.36 -10.93 -5.28
CA LEU A 144 11.56 -9.83 -5.82
C LEU A 144 10.85 -9.04 -4.72
N PHE A 145 10.87 -7.72 -4.88
CA PHE A 145 10.06 -6.79 -4.10
C PHE A 145 8.97 -6.23 -5.01
N TYR A 146 7.73 -6.54 -4.68
CA TYR A 146 6.54 -6.04 -5.37
C TYR A 146 5.94 -4.89 -4.56
N VAL A 147 5.61 -3.80 -5.25
CA VAL A 147 4.94 -2.64 -4.67
C VAL A 147 3.77 -2.25 -5.57
N PHE A 148 2.57 -2.27 -5.03
CA PHE A 148 1.38 -1.67 -5.63
C PHE A 148 1.30 -0.21 -5.23
N ASP A 149 1.19 0.67 -6.20
CA ASP A 149 1.13 2.12 -6.00
C ASP A 149 -0.32 2.59 -6.12
N ALA A 150 -0.88 3.16 -5.04
CA ALA A 150 -2.27 3.61 -5.04
C ALA A 150 -2.54 4.75 -6.03
N GLU A 151 -1.56 5.60 -6.34
CA GLU A 151 -1.79 6.81 -7.13
C GLU A 151 -2.07 6.51 -8.61
N ASP A 152 -1.55 5.38 -9.11
CA ASP A 152 -1.85 4.90 -10.46
C ASP A 152 -2.47 3.50 -10.52
N GLY A 153 -2.61 2.84 -9.38
CA GLY A 153 -3.26 1.54 -9.26
C GLY A 153 -2.49 0.44 -9.97
N GLN A 154 -1.16 0.49 -9.98
CA GLN A 154 -0.32 -0.48 -10.68
C GLN A 154 0.70 -1.15 -9.76
N TRP A 155 0.87 -2.45 -9.97
CA TRP A 155 2.00 -3.18 -9.41
C TRP A 155 3.30 -2.86 -10.15
N ARG A 156 4.37 -2.76 -9.37
CA ARG A 156 5.74 -2.66 -9.86
C ARG A 156 6.58 -3.74 -9.20
N THR A 157 7.60 -4.18 -9.92
CA THR A 157 8.47 -5.27 -9.50
C THR A 157 9.91 -4.83 -9.55
N PHE A 158 10.66 -5.17 -8.51
CA PHE A 158 12.08 -4.91 -8.43
C PHE A 158 12.83 -6.18 -8.02
N SER A 159 13.88 -6.51 -8.77
CA SER A 159 14.79 -7.58 -8.38
C SER A 159 15.85 -7.00 -7.47
N TYR A 160 15.84 -7.41 -6.21
CA TYR A 160 16.84 -6.99 -5.23
C TYR A 160 17.95 -8.03 -5.11
N THR A 161 19.10 -7.61 -4.58
CA THR A 161 20.26 -8.45 -4.30
C THR A 161 20.23 -8.86 -2.83
N PRO A 162 19.96 -10.12 -2.47
CA PRO A 162 19.93 -10.52 -1.07
C PRO A 162 21.27 -10.24 -0.36
N PRO A 163 21.28 -9.94 0.95
CA PRO A 163 22.49 -9.58 1.68
C PRO A 163 23.50 -10.74 1.81
N GLY A 164 23.14 -11.95 1.37
CA GLY A 164 23.98 -13.13 1.39
C GLY A 164 23.15 -14.39 1.64
N THR A 165 23.76 -15.43 2.19
CA THR A 165 23.06 -16.68 2.51
C THR A 165 22.10 -16.49 3.70
N ALA A 166 20.85 -16.95 3.53
CA ALA A 166 19.84 -16.99 4.58
C ALA A 166 20.30 -17.77 5.85
N PRO A 167 19.69 -17.55 7.03
CA PRO A 167 18.49 -16.75 7.29
C PRO A 167 18.74 -15.24 7.32
N TRP A 168 17.74 -14.49 6.86
CA TRP A 168 17.74 -13.03 6.92
C TRP A 168 16.83 -12.56 8.06
N GLY A 169 17.25 -11.54 8.77
CA GLY A 169 16.35 -10.64 9.47
C GLY A 169 15.89 -9.56 8.50
N GLY A 170 14.77 -8.93 8.78
CA GLY A 170 14.26 -7.96 7.82
C GLY A 170 12.85 -7.50 8.09
N GLY A 171 12.45 -6.50 7.33
CA GLY A 171 11.06 -6.12 7.20
C GLY A 171 10.88 -5.08 6.12
N VAL A 172 9.62 -4.87 5.75
CA VAL A 172 9.19 -3.73 4.95
C VAL A 172 8.74 -2.62 5.89
N ARG A 173 9.12 -1.39 5.55
CA ARG A 173 8.77 -0.16 6.26
C ARG A 173 8.46 0.93 5.23
N GLY A 174 7.74 1.96 5.64
CA GLY A 174 7.38 3.03 4.74
C GLY A 174 6.69 4.16 5.49
N LYS A 175 6.65 5.32 4.85
CA LYS A 175 5.96 6.48 5.37
C LYS A 175 5.56 7.39 4.22
N GLY A 176 4.28 7.72 4.12
CA GLY A 176 3.76 8.71 3.19
C GLY A 176 4.03 8.39 1.72
N ASP A 177 5.18 8.81 1.20
CA ASP A 177 5.55 8.77 -0.21
C ASP A 177 6.71 7.81 -0.57
N TYR A 178 7.17 7.01 0.38
CA TYR A 178 8.14 5.96 0.13
C TYR A 178 7.87 4.68 0.93
N ILE A 179 8.35 3.56 0.38
CA ILE A 179 8.39 2.25 1.03
C ILE A 179 9.74 1.61 0.76
N TYR A 180 10.27 0.85 1.70
CA TYR A 180 11.55 0.17 1.55
C TYR A 180 11.59 -1.17 2.26
N LEU A 181 12.26 -2.11 1.62
CA LEU A 181 12.66 -3.39 2.17
C LEU A 181 14.06 -3.23 2.78
N ASP A 182 14.24 -3.61 4.04
CA ASP A 182 15.55 -3.72 4.70
C ASP A 182 15.77 -5.18 5.11
N LEU A 183 16.83 -5.77 4.59
CA LEU A 183 17.25 -7.15 4.85
C LEU A 183 18.67 -7.18 5.40
N TRP A 184 18.90 -8.02 6.41
CA TRP A 184 20.21 -8.15 7.04
C TRP A 184 20.50 -9.57 7.50
N ILE A 185 21.79 -9.88 7.63
CA ILE A 185 22.26 -11.12 8.26
C ILE A 185 22.72 -10.81 9.68
N GLN A 186 22.33 -11.67 10.62
CA GLN A 186 22.71 -11.52 12.02
C GLN A 186 24.25 -11.55 12.16
N ASN A 187 24.79 -10.64 12.97
CA ASN A 187 26.24 -10.46 13.25
C ASN A 187 27.07 -9.71 12.17
N SER A 188 26.42 -8.95 11.27
CA SER A 188 27.01 -7.91 10.37
C SER A 188 28.11 -8.42 9.43
N PRO A 189 27.79 -8.87 8.20
CA PRO A 189 27.53 -7.95 7.07
C PRO A 189 26.56 -8.52 5.98
N PRO A 190 26.40 -7.86 4.81
CA PRO A 190 25.83 -6.53 4.55
C PRO A 190 24.32 -6.43 4.83
N HIS A 191 23.77 -5.21 4.78
CA HIS A 191 22.35 -4.94 4.64
C HIS A 191 22.04 -4.69 3.16
N THR A 192 20.91 -5.21 2.69
CA THR A 192 20.30 -4.81 1.42
C THR A 192 19.08 -3.96 1.73
N MET A 193 19.07 -2.75 1.19
CA MET A 193 17.93 -1.85 1.24
C MET A 193 17.45 -1.60 -0.19
N ALA A 194 16.19 -1.93 -0.48
CA ALA A 194 15.54 -1.62 -1.74
C ALA A 194 14.34 -0.71 -1.47
N ALA A 195 14.33 0.48 -2.05
CA ALA A 195 13.32 1.49 -1.79
C ALA A 195 12.55 1.85 -3.06
N TYR A 196 11.27 2.16 -2.91
CA TYR A 196 10.40 2.69 -3.94
C TYR A 196 9.86 4.06 -3.52
N SER A 197 9.82 5.00 -4.47
CA SER A 197 9.27 6.34 -4.25
C SER A 197 8.01 6.55 -5.09
N LEU A 198 6.93 7.03 -4.46
CA LEU A 198 5.74 7.51 -5.18
C LEU A 198 6.07 8.69 -6.07
N HIS A 199 7.00 9.55 -5.68
CA HIS A 199 7.28 10.78 -6.43
C HIS A 199 7.93 10.48 -7.79
N THR A 200 8.95 9.62 -7.80
CA THR A 200 9.66 9.28 -9.03
C THR A 200 9.12 8.04 -9.72
N LYS A 201 8.28 7.25 -9.04
CA LYS A 201 7.77 5.95 -9.50
C LYS A 201 8.89 4.96 -9.85
N THR A 202 10.02 5.06 -9.16
CA THR A 202 11.22 4.24 -9.40
C THR A 202 11.68 3.54 -8.13
N PHE A 203 12.35 2.41 -8.33
CA PHE A 203 13.13 1.76 -7.29
C PHE A 203 14.58 2.23 -7.29
N ASP A 204 15.21 2.18 -6.13
CA ASP A 204 16.66 2.25 -5.97
C ASP A 204 17.11 1.20 -4.94
N GLU A 205 18.34 0.73 -5.06
CA GLU A 205 18.92 -0.29 -4.19
C GLU A 205 20.28 0.14 -3.67
N LEU A 206 20.53 -0.21 -2.41
CA LEU A 206 21.83 -0.09 -1.80
C LEU A 206 22.16 -1.32 -0.97
N THR A 207 23.33 -1.90 -1.22
CA THR A 207 23.90 -2.97 -0.39
C THR A 207 25.12 -2.45 0.34
N GLU A 208 25.09 -2.45 1.67
CA GLU A 208 26.12 -1.80 2.49
C GLU A 208 26.53 -2.61 3.70
N SER A 209 27.80 -2.49 4.07
CA SER A 209 28.35 -3.15 5.27
C SER A 209 28.39 -2.20 6.46
N ASN A 210 28.45 -2.77 7.67
CA ASN A 210 28.57 -2.05 8.94
C ASN A 210 27.43 -1.06 9.22
N VAL A 211 26.23 -1.32 8.69
CA VAL A 211 25.00 -0.60 9.06
C VAL A 211 24.63 -0.99 10.49
N TYR A 212 24.40 0.00 11.37
CA TYR A 212 24.03 -0.25 12.77
C TYR A 212 22.72 0.43 13.18
N GLY A 213 22.07 1.13 12.26
CA GLY A 213 20.76 1.70 12.47
C GLY A 213 20.28 2.49 11.26
N HIS A 214 19.03 2.91 11.33
CA HIS A 214 18.38 3.77 10.35
C HIS A 214 17.38 4.70 11.03
N GLU A 215 17.01 5.76 10.32
CA GLU A 215 16.05 6.75 10.76
C GLU A 215 15.13 7.13 9.60
N GLU A 216 13.82 7.07 9.85
CA GLU A 216 12.76 7.40 8.92
C GLU A 216 12.42 8.90 9.03
N TYR A 217 12.36 9.58 7.89
CA TYR A 217 11.99 10.97 7.74
C TYR A 217 10.68 11.08 6.96
N ASP A 218 10.15 12.29 6.80
CA ASP A 218 8.84 12.48 6.15
C ASP A 218 8.82 12.07 4.67
N HIS A 219 9.97 12.15 3.99
CA HIS A 219 10.10 11.91 2.54
C HIS A 219 11.33 11.06 2.19
N GLY A 220 11.72 10.16 3.08
CA GLY A 220 12.83 9.24 2.87
C GLY A 220 13.41 8.73 4.18
N PHE A 221 14.54 8.06 4.11
CA PHE A 221 15.22 7.51 5.28
C PHE A 221 16.73 7.68 5.16
N THR A 222 17.42 7.55 6.29
CA THR A 222 18.89 7.48 6.32
C THR A 222 19.31 6.24 7.10
N PHE A 223 20.55 5.81 6.88
CA PHE A 223 21.16 4.71 7.61
C PHE A 223 22.53 5.13 8.13
N PHE A 224 22.87 4.62 9.31
CA PHE A 224 24.12 4.92 9.98
C PHE A 224 25.08 3.76 9.78
N ARG A 225 26.30 4.09 9.33
CA ARG A 225 27.39 3.13 9.12
C ARG A 225 28.54 3.41 10.06
N SER A 226 29.16 2.36 10.58
CA SER A 226 30.40 2.49 11.33
C SER A 226 31.59 2.30 10.40
N ASN A 227 32.46 3.31 10.35
CA ASN A 227 33.79 3.17 9.80
C ASN A 227 34.62 2.55 10.91
N ALA A 228 34.88 1.25 10.88
CA ALA A 228 35.62 0.55 11.93
C ALA A 228 37.01 1.19 12.19
N THR A 229 37.02 2.18 13.07
CA THR A 229 38.12 2.76 13.83
C THR A 229 37.46 3.11 15.15
N PRO A 230 37.89 2.54 16.30
CA PRO A 230 37.22 2.79 17.56
C PRO A 230 37.20 4.30 17.82
N TYR A 231 36.01 4.82 18.10
CA TYR A 231 35.83 6.15 18.66
C TYR A 231 36.56 6.14 20.02
N LEU A 232 37.79 6.67 20.06
CA LEU A 232 38.46 7.00 21.30
C LEU A 232 37.87 8.32 21.81
N CYS A 233 36.80 8.24 22.59
CA CYS A 233 36.41 9.33 23.48
C CYS A 233 36.82 8.97 24.91
N GLY A 234 37.92 9.55 25.37
CA GLY A 234 38.49 9.29 26.69
C GLY A 234 39.79 10.05 26.94
N GLY A 235 39.67 11.36 27.13
CA GLY A 235 40.62 12.26 27.78
C GLY A 235 39.83 13.19 28.68
#